data_AF-A0A822GVR6-F1
#
_entry.id   AF-A0A822GVR6-F1
#
_cell.length_a   1.000
_cell.length_b   1.000
_cell.length_c   1.000
_cell.angle_alpha   90.00
_cell.angle_beta   90.00
_cell.angle_gamma   90.00
#
_symmetry.space_group_name_H-M   'P 1'
#
loop_
_entity.id
_entity.type
_entity.pdbx_description
1 polymer ?
#
loop_
_entity_poly.entity_id
_entity_poly.type
_entity_poly.pdbx_seq_one_letter_code
_entity_poly.pdbx_strand_id
1 'polypeptide(L)'
;KSNLCSVCNKLPGIRTCSGCNKYFCPKDLREHEKELAIKFDNEIVRSHDELLDQIQKLEKSNYLSLDLFAQIEQWKKTTNNKVERAAEKVHHELTEIIDKKRAAITKQLQLITKEIRSRREEEIFVENDIDQLKQEIEKIKQKL
;
A
#
# COMPACT_ATOMS: atom_id res chain seq x y z
N LYS A 1 -25.93 66.70 -18.11
CA LYS A 1 -27.08 65.97 -17.54
C LYS A 1 -26.77 65.72 -16.07
N SER A 2 -27.60 66.21 -15.15
CA SER A 2 -27.41 65.94 -13.71
C SER A 2 -27.78 64.48 -13.45
N ASN A 3 -26.81 63.66 -13.05
CA ASN A 3 -27.11 62.28 -12.66
C ASN A 3 -27.80 62.34 -11.30
N LEU A 4 -29.10 62.02 -11.26
CA LEU A 4 -29.84 61.91 -10.01
C LEU A 4 -29.42 60.65 -9.27
N CYS A 5 -29.63 60.64 -7.96
CA CYS A 5 -29.38 59.45 -7.14
C CYS A 5 -30.28 58.29 -7.59
N SER A 6 -29.66 57.15 -7.87
CA SER A 6 -30.29 55.93 -8.39
C SER A 6 -31.28 55.25 -7.42
N VAL A 7 -31.35 55.71 -6.17
CA VAL A 7 -32.24 55.19 -5.12
C VAL A 7 -33.39 56.15 -4.88
N CYS A 8 -33.12 57.39 -4.47
CA CYS A 8 -34.17 58.34 -4.11
C CYS A 8 -34.68 59.21 -5.28
N ASN A 9 -33.95 59.32 -6.39
CA ASN A 9 -34.24 60.19 -7.55
C ASN A 9 -34.49 61.68 -7.22
N LYS A 10 -34.19 62.13 -6.00
CA LYS A 10 -34.50 63.49 -5.50
C LYS A 10 -33.29 64.40 -5.42
N LEU A 11 -32.13 63.83 -5.09
CA LEU A 11 -30.87 64.58 -4.93
C LEU A 11 -29.89 64.22 -6.05
N PRO A 12 -28.97 65.14 -6.43
CA PRO A 12 -27.87 64.82 -7.33
C PRO A 12 -27.02 63.67 -6.76
N GLY A 13 -26.77 62.66 -7.60
CA GLY A 13 -25.88 61.55 -7.32
C GLY A 13 -24.42 61.97 -7.52
N ILE A 14 -23.84 62.59 -6.50
CA ILE A 14 -22.48 63.14 -6.54
C ILE A 14 -21.37 62.10 -6.33
N ARG A 15 -21.74 60.87 -5.94
CA ARG A 15 -20.80 59.75 -5.72
C ARG A 15 -21.22 58.53 -6.53
N THR A 16 -20.26 57.73 -6.96
CA THR A 16 -20.50 56.52 -7.75
C THR A 16 -19.90 55.31 -7.04
N CYS A 17 -20.63 54.19 -7.01
CA CYS A 17 -20.08 52.90 -6.56
C CYS A 17 -19.44 52.19 -7.76
N SER A 18 -18.15 51.86 -7.70
CA SER A 18 -17.43 51.16 -8.78
C SER A 18 -17.91 49.71 -8.96
N GLY A 19 -18.44 49.08 -7.92
CA GLY A 19 -18.92 47.70 -7.96
C GLY A 19 -20.23 47.53 -8.74
N CYS A 20 -21.19 48.44 -8.57
CA CYS A 20 -22.49 48.38 -9.26
C CYS A 20 -22.70 49.48 -10.32
N ASN A 21 -21.73 50.38 -10.49
CA ASN A 21 -21.72 51.50 -11.44
C ASN A 21 -22.94 52.46 -11.35
N LYS A 22 -23.51 52.62 -10.15
CA LYS A 22 -24.66 53.51 -9.88
C LYS A 22 -24.24 54.79 -9.16
N TYR A 23 -24.99 55.88 -9.41
CA TYR A 23 -24.80 57.18 -8.75
C TYR A 23 -25.69 57.30 -7.52
N PHE A 24 -25.15 57.81 -6.41
CA PHE A 24 -25.82 57.91 -5.12
C PHE A 24 -25.68 59.29 -4.49
N CYS A 25 -26.70 59.72 -3.74
CA CYS A 25 -26.53 60.81 -2.79
C CYS A 25 -25.75 60.31 -1.56
N PRO A 26 -25.13 61.19 -0.74
CA PRO A 26 -24.34 60.76 0.41
C PRO A 26 -25.10 59.89 1.44
N LYS A 27 -26.41 60.07 1.56
CA LYS A 27 -27.25 59.26 2.45
C LYS A 27 -27.40 57.83 1.92
N ASP A 28 -27.85 57.70 0.67
CA ASP A 28 -28.17 56.40 0.07
C ASP A 28 -26.90 55.59 -0.25
N LEU A 29 -25.74 56.24 -0.44
CA LEU A 29 -24.46 55.53 -0.56
C LEU A 29 -24.09 54.80 0.74
N ARG A 30 -24.26 55.46 1.89
CA ARG A 30 -23.97 54.84 3.20
C ARG A 30 -24.89 53.67 3.50
N GLU A 31 -26.13 53.75 3.04
CA GLU A 31 -27.07 52.63 3.19
C GLU A 31 -26.68 51.47 2.29
N HIS A 32 -26.30 51.75 1.04
CA HIS A 32 -25.76 50.75 0.13
C HIS A 32 -24.52 50.02 0.69
N GLU A 33 -23.58 50.76 1.29
CA GLU A 33 -22.39 50.19 1.94
C GLU A 33 -22.75 49.28 3.13
N LYS A 34 -23.74 49.67 3.95
CA LYS A 34 -24.25 48.84 5.05
C LYS A 34 -24.92 47.56 4.55
N GLU A 35 -25.76 47.66 3.52
CA GLU A 35 -26.41 46.50 2.90
C GLU A 35 -25.36 45.52 2.35
N LEU A 36 -24.28 46.02 1.75
CA LEU A 36 -23.18 45.20 1.27
C LEU A 36 -22.44 44.49 2.42
N ALA A 37 -22.16 45.18 3.53
CA ALA A 37 -21.54 44.57 4.70
C ALA A 37 -22.42 43.46 5.29
N ILE A 38 -23.71 43.72 5.47
CA ILE A 38 -24.68 42.73 5.95
C ILE A 38 -24.74 41.52 5.01
N LYS A 39 -24.75 41.76 3.69
CA LYS A 39 -24.78 40.68 2.71
C LYS A 39 -23.49 39.84 2.75
N PHE A 40 -22.34 40.48 2.87
CA PHE A 40 -21.05 39.80 2.98
C PHE A 40 -20.97 38.92 4.24
N ASP A 41 -21.41 39.45 5.39
CA ASP A 41 -21.44 38.69 6.63
C ASP A 41 -22.40 37.49 6.55
N ASN A 42 -23.59 37.70 5.99
CA ASN A 42 -24.62 36.66 5.92
C ASN A 42 -24.35 35.58 4.86
N GLU A 43 -23.79 35.93 3.71
CA GLU A 43 -23.60 35.00 2.59
C GLU A 43 -22.20 34.39 2.58
N ILE A 44 -21.17 35.19 2.87
CA ILE A 44 -19.78 34.75 2.74
C ILE A 44 -19.22 34.29 4.07
N VAL A 45 -19.24 35.15 5.10
CA VAL A 45 -18.62 34.83 6.40
C VAL A 45 -19.33 33.65 7.04
N ARG A 46 -20.66 33.68 7.08
CA ARG A 46 -21.45 32.57 7.63
C ARG A 46 -21.22 31.26 6.87
N SER A 47 -21.22 31.27 5.54
CA SER A 47 -20.98 30.05 4.75
C SER A 47 -19.57 29.50 4.96
N HIS A 48 -18.58 30.38 5.08
CA HIS A 48 -17.20 30.01 5.39
C HIS A 48 -17.11 29.33 6.75
N ASP A 49 -17.70 29.93 7.78
CA ASP A 49 -17.65 29.40 9.15
C ASP A 49 -18.41 28.08 9.29
N GLU A 50 -19.56 27.95 8.61
CA GLU A 50 -20.30 26.68 8.54
C GLU A 50 -19.49 25.57 7.87
N LEU A 51 -18.74 25.87 6.80
CA LEU A 51 -17.86 24.91 6.14
C LEU A 51 -16.67 24.52 7.04
N LEU A 52 -16.04 25.49 7.72
CA LEU A 52 -14.95 25.20 8.64
C LEU A 52 -15.40 24.30 9.79
N ASP A 53 -16.57 24.57 10.39
CA ASP A 53 -17.12 23.74 11.46
C ASP A 53 -17.46 22.32 10.98
N GLN A 54 -18.01 22.17 9.77
CA GLN A 54 -18.24 20.86 9.17
C GLN A 54 -16.95 20.07 8.98
N ILE A 55 -15.89 20.69 8.45
CA ILE A 55 -14.58 20.04 8.27
C ILE A 55 -14.00 19.61 9.61
N GLN A 56 -14.00 20.50 10.62
CA GLN A 56 -13.48 20.18 11.94
C GLN A 56 -14.25 19.06 12.65
N LYS A 57 -15.57 18.95 12.40
CA LYS A 57 -16.39 17.85 12.91
C LYS A 57 -16.06 16.52 12.24
N LEU A 58 -15.79 16.52 10.93
CA LEU A 58 -15.35 15.33 10.20
C LEU A 58 -14.00 14.82 10.74
N GLU A 59 -13.06 15.72 11.00
CA GLU A 59 -11.76 15.38 11.60
C GLU A 59 -11.91 14.76 13.00
N LYS A 60 -12.88 15.23 13.79
CA LYS A 60 -13.18 14.65 15.12
C LYS A 60 -13.95 13.33 15.04
N SER A 61 -14.73 13.09 13.99
CA SER A 61 -15.47 11.84 13.77
C SER A 61 -14.64 10.73 13.11
N ASN A 62 -13.36 10.98 12.78
CA ASN A 62 -12.43 10.04 12.12
C ASN A 62 -12.08 8.78 12.95
N TYR A 63 -12.83 8.47 14.00
CA TYR A 63 -12.73 7.19 14.69
C TYR A 63 -12.93 6.00 13.73
N LEU A 64 -13.82 6.14 12.75
CA LEU A 64 -14.07 5.12 11.72
C LEU A 64 -12.88 4.93 10.76
N SER A 65 -12.16 6.01 10.41
CA SER A 65 -11.00 5.90 9.51
C SER A 65 -9.79 5.31 10.22
N LEU A 66 -9.58 5.65 11.50
CA LEU A 66 -8.57 5.01 12.35
C LEU A 66 -8.80 3.49 12.50
N ASP A 67 -10.06 3.07 12.66
CA ASP A 67 -10.41 1.65 12.74
C ASP A 67 -10.15 0.91 11.41
N LEU A 68 -10.51 1.52 10.28
CA LEU A 68 -10.21 0.94 8.95
C LEU A 68 -8.70 0.81 8.70
N PHE A 69 -7.89 1.80 9.08
CA PHE A 69 -6.43 1.69 8.98
C PHE A 69 -5.87 0.59 9.88
N ALA A 70 -6.38 0.44 11.10
CA ALA A 70 -6.01 -0.65 11.99
C ALA A 70 -6.37 -2.04 11.40
N GLN A 71 -7.56 -2.17 10.80
CA GLN A 71 -7.97 -3.38 10.10
C GLN A 71 -7.04 -3.71 8.92
N ILE A 72 -6.67 -2.70 8.11
CA ILE A 72 -5.73 -2.87 6.99
C ILE A 72 -4.37 -3.36 7.50
N GLU A 73 -3.84 -2.76 8.57
CA GLU A 73 -2.54 -3.18 9.12
C GLU A 73 -2.60 -4.59 9.72
N GLN A 74 -3.72 -4.96 10.35
CA GLN A 74 -3.94 -6.32 10.83
C GLN A 74 -4.00 -7.33 9.67
N TRP A 75 -4.65 -6.98 8.57
CA TRP A 75 -4.73 -7.83 7.37
C TRP A 75 -3.35 -8.03 6.75
N LYS A 76 -2.59 -6.95 6.62
CA LYS A 76 -1.21 -6.98 6.12
C LYS A 76 -0.31 -7.87 6.97
N LYS A 77 -0.31 -7.66 8.29
CA LYS A 77 0.46 -8.48 9.25
C LYS A 77 0.06 -9.96 9.16
N THR A 78 -1.24 -10.24 9.16
CA THR A 78 -1.75 -11.62 9.11
C THR A 78 -1.39 -12.32 7.81
N THR A 79 -1.47 -11.61 6.69
CA THR A 79 -1.16 -12.16 5.37
C THR A 79 0.32 -12.45 5.22
N ASN A 80 1.19 -11.51 5.62
CA ASN A 80 2.64 -11.73 5.60
C ASN A 80 3.04 -12.93 6.45
N ASN A 81 2.53 -13.01 7.69
CA ASN A 81 2.81 -14.16 8.57
C ASN A 81 2.38 -15.50 7.95
N LYS A 82 1.26 -15.53 7.21
CA LYS A 82 0.81 -16.76 6.53
C LYS A 82 1.73 -17.15 5.37
N VAL A 83 2.16 -16.17 4.58
CA VAL A 83 3.09 -16.39 3.45
C VAL A 83 4.44 -16.86 3.97
N GLU A 84 4.99 -16.22 5.00
CA GLU A 84 6.26 -16.60 5.63
C GLU A 84 6.21 -18.03 6.15
N ARG A 85 5.18 -18.39 6.93
CA ARG A 85 5.01 -19.76 7.45
C ARG A 85 4.88 -20.80 6.33
N ALA A 86 4.18 -20.47 5.25
CA ALA A 86 4.05 -21.38 4.12
C ALA A 86 5.40 -21.58 3.41
N ALA A 87 6.18 -20.50 3.22
CA ALA A 87 7.51 -20.56 2.64
C ALA A 87 8.49 -21.35 3.52
N GLU A 88 8.49 -21.10 4.83
CA GLU A 88 9.30 -21.84 5.80
C GLU A 88 8.98 -23.33 5.79
N LYS A 89 7.69 -23.68 5.76
CA LYS A 89 7.24 -25.07 5.69
C LYS A 89 7.76 -25.76 4.42
N VAL A 90 7.57 -25.15 3.26
CA VAL A 90 8.04 -25.71 1.98
C VAL A 90 9.56 -25.82 1.94
N HIS A 91 10.28 -24.82 2.47
CA HIS A 91 11.73 -24.85 2.56
C HIS A 91 12.22 -26.02 3.44
N HIS A 92 11.58 -26.22 4.59
CA HIS A 92 11.90 -27.32 5.49
C HIS A 92 11.61 -28.69 4.83
N GLU A 93 10.43 -28.86 4.23
CA GLU A 93 10.05 -30.09 3.52
C GLU A 93 11.03 -30.41 2.38
N LEU A 94 11.43 -29.40 1.60
CA LEU A 94 12.41 -29.56 0.53
C LEU A 94 13.78 -29.96 1.08
N THR A 95 14.21 -29.33 2.17
CA THR A 95 15.48 -29.65 2.84
C THR A 95 15.49 -31.11 3.30
N GLU A 96 14.41 -31.57 3.94
CA GLU A 96 14.30 -32.97 4.35
C GLU A 96 14.36 -33.95 3.17
N ILE A 97 13.71 -33.61 2.05
CA ILE A 97 13.74 -34.45 0.83
C ILE A 97 15.17 -34.53 0.30
N ILE A 98 15.88 -33.40 0.23
CA ILE A 98 17.27 -33.33 -0.22
C ILE A 98 18.18 -34.16 0.71
N ASP A 99 18.01 -34.02 2.03
CA ASP A 99 18.81 -34.74 3.01
C ASP A 99 18.55 -36.24 2.97
N LYS A 100 17.29 -36.67 2.83
CA LYS A 100 16.92 -38.08 2.63
C LYS A 100 17.53 -38.64 1.34
N LYS A 101 17.47 -37.89 0.24
CA LYS A 101 18.07 -38.27 -1.05
C LYS A 101 19.58 -38.41 -0.92
N ARG A 102 20.24 -37.43 -0.29
CA ARG A 102 21.69 -37.44 -0.01
C ARG A 102 22.08 -38.65 0.83
N ALA A 103 21.40 -38.89 1.95
CA ALA A 103 21.68 -40.02 2.83
C ALA A 103 21.53 -41.38 2.10
N ALA A 104 20.50 -41.52 1.26
CA ALA A 104 20.31 -42.73 0.46
C ALA A 104 21.45 -42.95 -0.55
N ILE A 105 21.89 -41.90 -1.25
CA ILE A 105 23.03 -41.96 -2.17
C ILE A 105 24.32 -42.30 -1.42
N THR A 106 24.59 -41.65 -0.29
CA THR A 106 25.76 -41.92 0.54
C THR A 106 25.78 -43.38 1.00
N LYS A 107 24.63 -43.93 1.44
CA LYS A 107 24.53 -45.33 1.84
C LYS A 107 24.83 -46.29 0.68
N GLN A 108 24.31 -46.01 -0.51
CA GLN A 108 24.60 -46.83 -1.71
C GLN A 108 26.10 -46.79 -2.05
N LEU A 109 26.73 -45.61 -2.02
CA LEU A 109 28.18 -45.47 -2.26
C LEU A 109 29.02 -46.20 -1.20
N GLN A 110 28.61 -46.17 0.07
CA GLN A 110 29.31 -46.89 1.14
C GLN A 110 29.26 -48.41 0.94
N LEU A 111 28.15 -48.96 0.44
CA LEU A 111 28.05 -50.39 0.11
C LEU A 111 29.00 -50.76 -1.03
N ILE A 112 28.98 -50.01 -2.14
CA ILE A 112 29.91 -50.21 -3.26
C ILE A 112 31.36 -50.07 -2.80
N THR A 113 31.66 -49.11 -1.92
CA THR A 113 33.01 -48.93 -1.37
C THR A 113 33.49 -50.14 -0.59
N LYS A 114 32.60 -50.78 0.19
CA LYS A 114 32.94 -52.02 0.92
C LYS A 114 33.19 -53.17 -0.05
N GLU A 115 32.35 -53.32 -1.06
CA GLU A 115 32.49 -54.35 -2.09
C GLU A 115 33.81 -54.23 -2.85
N ILE A 116 34.16 -53.01 -3.30
CA ILE A 116 35.43 -52.73 -3.97
C ILE A 116 36.62 -53.09 -3.08
N ARG A 117 36.54 -52.79 -1.78
CA ARG A 117 37.63 -53.10 -0.84
C ARG A 117 37.80 -54.60 -0.64
N SER A 118 36.73 -55.33 -0.32
CA SER A 118 36.78 -56.79 -0.12
C SER A 118 37.32 -57.50 -1.36
N ARG A 119 36.78 -57.22 -2.55
CA ARG A 119 37.28 -57.84 -3.79
C ARG A 119 38.74 -57.52 -4.10
N ARG A 120 39.18 -56.31 -3.77
CA ARG A 120 40.58 -55.91 -3.97
C ARG A 120 41.53 -56.59 -2.98
N GLU A 121 41.13 -56.70 -1.71
CA GLU A 121 41.90 -57.36 -0.67
C GLU A 121 42.01 -58.87 -0.90
N GLU A 122 40.94 -59.48 -1.40
CA GLU A 122 40.86 -60.91 -1.69
C GLU A 122 41.37 -61.27 -3.11
N GLU A 123 41.70 -60.27 -3.93
CA GLU A 123 42.07 -60.40 -5.35
C GLU A 123 41.05 -61.20 -6.20
N ILE A 124 39.78 -61.17 -5.81
CA ILE A 124 38.67 -61.88 -6.48
C ILE A 124 37.83 -60.92 -7.33
N PHE A 125 38.29 -60.66 -8.56
CA PHE A 125 37.48 -59.92 -9.53
C PHE A 125 37.74 -60.41 -10.95
N VAL A 126 36.68 -60.46 -11.75
CA VAL A 126 36.72 -60.72 -13.19
C VAL A 126 36.12 -59.54 -13.97
N GLU A 127 36.18 -59.57 -15.30
CA GLU A 127 35.70 -58.49 -16.17
C GLU A 127 34.22 -58.14 -15.90
N ASN A 128 33.38 -59.16 -15.68
CA ASN A 128 31.97 -58.97 -15.35
C ASN A 128 31.76 -58.18 -14.05
N ASP A 129 32.62 -58.37 -13.06
CA ASP A 129 32.56 -57.67 -11.78
C ASP A 129 32.86 -56.18 -11.95
N ILE A 130 33.87 -55.88 -12.76
CA ILE A 130 34.27 -54.52 -13.10
C ILE A 130 33.13 -53.82 -13.84
N ASP A 131 32.51 -54.50 -14.80
CA ASP A 131 31.40 -53.95 -15.57
C ASP A 131 30.14 -53.75 -14.73
N GLN A 132 29.85 -54.65 -13.78
CA GLN A 132 28.76 -54.47 -12.83
C GLN A 132 28.99 -53.24 -11.93
N LEU A 133 30.17 -53.11 -11.33
CA LEU A 133 30.50 -51.98 -10.46
C LEU A 133 30.45 -50.64 -11.23
N LYS A 134 30.92 -50.62 -12.49
CA LYS A 134 30.76 -49.45 -13.37
C LYS A 134 29.29 -49.08 -13.57
N GLN A 135 28.43 -50.06 -13.89
CA GLN A 135 27.01 -49.80 -14.08
C GLN A 135 26.33 -49.28 -12.81
N GLU A 136 26.67 -49.81 -11.64
CA GLU A 136 26.13 -49.34 -10.37
C GLU A 136 26.57 -47.91 -10.05
N ILE A 137 27.83 -47.56 -10.31
CA ILE A 137 28.34 -46.20 -10.16
C ILE A 137 27.62 -45.24 -11.11
N GLU A 138 27.42 -45.59 -12.38
CA GLU A 138 26.70 -44.76 -13.34
C GLU A 138 25.23 -44.56 -12.94
N LYS A 139 24.56 -45.61 -12.43
CA LYS A 139 23.20 -45.49 -11.87
C LYS A 139 23.14 -44.52 -10.69
N ILE A 140 24.17 -44.44 -9.87
CA ILE A 140 24.23 -43.48 -8.75
C ILE A 140 24.49 -42.05 -9.28
N LYS A 141 25.37 -41.88 -10.27
CA LYS A 141 25.61 -40.57 -10.88
C LYS A 141 24.35 -39.97 -11.48
N GLN A 142 23.50 -40.78 -12.10
CA GLN A 142 22.21 -40.33 -12.64
C GLN A 142 21.21 -39.89 -11.55
N LYS A 143 21.43 -40.28 -10.29
CA LYS A 143 20.58 -39.90 -9.15
C LYS A 143 21.03 -38.63 -8.46
N LEU A 144 22.19 -38.06 -8.76
CA LEU A 144 22.61 -36.76 -8.22
C LEU A 144 21.71 -35.66 -8.79
#